data_AF-A0A7S2NAS9-F1
#
_entry.id   AF-A0A7S2NAS9-F1
#
_cell.length_a   1.000
_cell.length_b   1.000
_cell.length_c   1.000
_cell.angle_alpha   90.00
_cell.angle_beta   90.00
_cell.angle_gamma   90.00
#
_symmetry.space_group_name_H-M   'P 1'
#
loop_
_entity.id
_entity.type
_entity.pdbx_description
1 polymer ?
#
loop_
_entity_poly.entity_id
_entity_poly.type
_entity_poly.pdbx_seq_one_letter_code
_entity_poly.pdbx_strand_id
1 'polypeptide(L)'
;RERVLAAGCEVRPAWAGGALLLVPLTPELFVELGLELKAHHVLILQEDVIHLQTALRPLPRSLRPLLRSDHGAEWYTGSAEDLVQEQAPGGGSESTGPAP
;
A
#
# COMPACT_ATOMS: atom_id res chain seq x y z
N ARG A 1 -7.11 9.12 7.64
CA ARG A 1 -7.81 8.60 6.43
C ARG A 1 -8.31 9.73 5.53
N GLU A 2 -9.08 10.69 6.06
CA GLU A 2 -9.63 11.81 5.29
C GLU A 2 -8.56 12.58 4.50
N ARG A 3 -7.41 12.88 5.12
CA ARG A 3 -6.24 13.51 4.47
C ARG A 3 -5.80 12.81 3.17
N VAL A 4 -5.79 11.48 3.14
CA VAL A 4 -5.37 10.67 1.99
C VAL A 4 -6.39 10.80 0.85
N LEU A 5 -7.67 10.64 1.19
CA LEU A 5 -8.77 10.72 0.22
C LEU A 5 -8.94 12.14 -0.35
N ALA A 6 -8.79 13.16 0.49
CA ALA A 6 -8.86 14.56 0.07
C ALA A 6 -7.73 14.94 -0.92
N ALA A 7 -6.60 14.23 -0.88
CA ALA A 7 -5.50 14.39 -1.82
C ALA A 7 -5.65 13.53 -3.10
N GLY A 8 -6.75 12.78 -3.24
CA GLY A 8 -6.96 11.86 -4.37
C GLY A 8 -6.10 10.59 -4.32
N CYS A 9 -5.50 10.28 -3.16
CA CYS A 9 -4.68 9.09 -2.98
C CYS A 9 -5.50 7.91 -2.43
N GLU A 10 -4.97 6.71 -2.63
CA GLU A 10 -5.54 5.48 -2.09
C GLU A 10 -4.90 5.09 -0.75
N VAL A 11 -5.70 4.52 0.15
CA VAL A 11 -5.23 4.07 1.48
C VAL A 11 -4.53 2.71 1.41
N ARG A 12 -4.85 1.90 0.40
CA ARG A 12 -4.23 0.60 0.12
C ARG A 12 -4.04 0.47 -1.39
N PRO A 13 -3.08 1.19 -1.97
CA PRO A 13 -2.83 1.08 -3.39
C PRO A 13 -2.21 -0.27 -3.74
N ALA A 14 -2.49 -0.77 -4.95
CA ALA A 14 -1.96 -2.03 -5.45
C ALA A 14 -0.42 -2.04 -5.54
N TRP A 15 0.19 -0.88 -5.83
CA TRP A 15 1.64 -0.73 -6.00
C TRP A 15 2.44 -0.75 -4.69
N ALA A 16 1.80 -0.71 -3.52
CA ALA A 16 2.49 -0.62 -2.21
C ALA A 16 2.63 -1.97 -1.48
N GLY A 17 2.67 -3.10 -2.20
CA GLY A 17 2.88 -4.43 -1.58
C GLY A 17 1.82 -4.80 -0.53
N GLY A 18 0.61 -4.25 -0.65
CA GLY A 18 -0.49 -4.42 0.30
C GLY A 18 -0.38 -3.60 1.60
N ALA A 19 0.61 -2.70 1.70
CA ALA A 19 0.78 -1.82 2.86
C ALA A 19 -0.37 -0.81 3.02
N LEU A 20 -0.54 -0.32 4.25
CA LEU A 20 -1.53 0.69 4.58
C LEU A 20 -0.91 2.09 4.56
N LEU A 21 -1.42 2.98 3.71
CA LEU A 21 -0.97 4.35 3.58
C LEU A 21 -1.97 5.29 4.24
N LEU A 22 -1.58 5.87 5.38
CA LEU A 22 -2.36 6.86 6.11
C LEU A 22 -1.85 8.29 5.87
N VAL A 23 -0.90 8.43 4.95
CA VAL A 23 -0.34 9.67 4.42
C VAL A 23 -0.56 9.74 2.91
N PRO A 24 -0.81 10.92 2.32
CA PRO A 24 -0.84 11.07 0.88
C PRO A 24 0.53 10.65 0.31
N LEU A 25 0.53 9.63 -0.55
CA LEU A 25 1.73 9.13 -1.21
C LEU A 25 1.36 8.70 -2.62
N THR A 26 2.16 9.11 -3.59
CA THR A 26 2.01 8.74 -5.00
C THR A 26 3.01 7.64 -5.36
N PRO A 27 2.78 6.89 -6.46
CA PRO A 27 3.73 5.89 -6.93
C PRO A 27 5.14 6.45 -7.17
N GLU A 28 5.24 7.68 -7.69
CA GLU A 28 6.52 8.31 -8.03
C GLU A 28 7.33 8.59 -6.76
N LEU A 29 6.69 9.16 -5.74
CA LEU A 29 7.31 9.36 -4.42
C LEU A 29 7.69 8.03 -3.76
N PHE A 30 6.89 6.97 -3.97
CA PHE A 30 7.20 5.65 -3.44
C PHE A 30 8.45 5.03 -4.07
N VAL A 31 8.61 5.17 -5.38
CA VAL A 31 9.84 4.78 -6.09
C VAL A 31 11.04 5.55 -5.56
N GLU A 32 10.91 6.87 -5.36
CA GLU A 32 11.98 7.72 -4.82
C GLU A 32 12.38 7.35 -3.37
N LEU A 33 11.42 6.87 -2.55
CA LEU A 33 11.72 6.38 -1.21
C LEU A 33 12.65 5.16 -1.23
N GLY A 34 12.64 4.37 -2.31
CA GLY A 34 13.49 3.19 -2.46
C GLY A 34 13.25 2.13 -1.38
N LEU A 35 12.01 2.02 -0.87
CA LEU A 35 11.63 1.07 0.17
C LEU A 35 10.74 -0.02 -0.40
N GLU A 36 10.94 -1.26 0.05
CA GLU A 36 10.05 -2.37 -0.22
C GLU A 36 9.05 -2.53 0.93
N LEU A 37 7.78 -2.17 0.66
CA LEU A 37 6.71 -2.32 1.65
C LEU A 37 6.00 -3.68 1.52
N LYS A 38 5.62 -4.23 2.67
CA LYS A 38 4.89 -5.49 2.80
C LYS A 38 3.54 -5.23 3.48
N ALA A 39 2.60 -6.17 3.40
CA ALA A 39 1.22 -5.99 3.90
C ALA A 39 1.10 -5.65 5.40
N HIS A 40 2.13 -5.89 6.20
CA HIS A 40 2.17 -5.54 7.63
C HIS A 40 2.80 -4.17 7.91
N HIS A 41 3.31 -3.48 6.88
CA HIS A 41 3.81 -2.11 7.01
C HIS A 41 2.66 -1.10 6.95
N VAL A 42 2.81 -0.04 7.74
CA VAL A 42 1.87 1.08 7.79
C VAL A 42 2.67 2.37 7.72
N LEU A 43 2.42 3.19 6.69
CA LEU A 43 2.96 4.54 6.60
C LEU A 43 1.97 5.52 7.23
N ILE A 44 2.42 6.22 8.26
CA ILE A 44 1.61 7.13 9.07
C ILE A 44 2.48 8.32 9.51
N LEU A 45 1.87 9.49 9.70
CA LEU A 45 2.59 10.60 10.32
C LEU A 45 2.90 10.28 11.78
N GLN A 46 4.02 10.81 12.27
CA GLN A 46 4.44 10.63 13.65
C GLN A 46 3.38 11.11 14.66
N GLU A 47 2.68 12.21 14.36
CA GLU A 47 1.58 12.74 15.18
C GLU A 47 0.39 11.78 15.29
N ASP A 48 0.17 10.95 14.27
CA ASP A 48 -0.98 10.05 14.17
C ASP A 48 -0.72 8.66 14.79
N VAL A 49 0.52 8.37 15.22
CA VAL A 49 0.91 7.10 15.86
C VAL A 49 0.07 6.81 17.10
N ILE A 50 -0.28 7.84 17.88
CA ILE A 50 -1.12 7.71 19.08
C ILE A 50 -2.52 7.20 18.70
N HIS A 51 -3.08 7.66 17.60
CA HIS A 51 -4.38 7.20 17.11
C HIS A 51 -4.33 5.73 16.69
N LEU A 52 -3.26 5.30 16.01
CA LEU A 52 -3.06 3.90 15.63
C LEU A 52 -2.95 3.01 16.87
N GLN A 53 -2.14 3.39 17.86
CA GLN A 53 -2.01 2.64 19.11
C GLN A 53 -3.35 2.51 19.84
N THR A 54 -4.12 3.61 19.88
CA THR A 54 -5.44 3.64 20.51
C THR A 54 -6.41 2.71 19.80
N ALA A 55 -6.40 2.66 18.47
CA ALA A 55 -7.21 1.74 17.68
C ALA A 55 -6.86 0.26 17.91
N LEU A 56 -5.60 -0.05 18.27
CA LEU A 56 -5.15 -1.41 18.57
C LEU A 56 -5.40 -1.84 20.03
N ARG A 57 -5.66 -0.91 20.96
CA ARG A 57 -5.89 -1.22 22.38
C ARG A 57 -7.05 -2.18 22.65
N PRO A 58 -8.18 -2.15 21.92
CA PRO A 58 -9.28 -3.09 22.15
C PRO A 58 -8.93 -4.53 21.81
N LEU A 59 -7.90 -4.77 20.98
CA LEU A 59 -7.50 -6.13 20.61
C LEU A 59 -6.89 -6.87 21.82
N PRO A 60 -7.23 -8.16 22.02
CA PRO A 60 -6.58 -8.98 23.04
C PRO A 60 -5.08 -9.07 22.75
N ARG A 61 -4.27 -9.24 23.81
CA ARG A 61 -2.80 -9.20 23.70
C ARG A 61 -2.23 -10.19 22.68
N SER A 62 -2.87 -11.34 22.49
CA SER A 62 -2.46 -12.37 21.52
C SER A 62 -2.68 -11.97 20.06
N LEU A 63 -3.60 -11.04 19.78
CA LEU A 63 -3.92 -10.55 18.44
C LEU A 63 -3.39 -9.13 18.19
N ARG A 64 -2.92 -8.44 19.24
CA ARG A 64 -2.43 -7.07 19.12
C ARG A 64 -1.06 -7.07 18.46
N PRO A 65 -0.91 -6.41 17.30
CA PRO A 65 0.38 -6.29 16.64
C PRO A 65 1.39 -5.54 17.52
N LEU A 66 2.65 -5.98 17.47
CA LEU A 66 3.76 -5.22 18.04
C LEU A 66 4.14 -4.10 17.07
N LEU A 67 3.91 -2.85 17.46
CA LEU A 67 4.34 -1.71 16.66
C LEU A 67 5.83 -1.45 16.88
N ARG A 68 6.59 -1.39 15.78
CA ARG A 68 7.99 -0.96 15.77
C ARG A 68 8.08 0.36 15.02
N SER A 69 8.79 1.32 15.59
CA SER A 69 9.00 2.64 14.97
C SER A 69 10.16 2.64 13.97
N ASP A 70 11.03 1.64 14.04
CA ASP A 70 12.01 1.37 12.99
C ASP A 70 11.24 0.89 11.76
N HIS A 71 11.52 1.48 10.59
CA HIS A 71 10.73 1.20 9.39
C HIS A 71 10.76 -0.28 9.02
N GLY A 72 11.84 -1.02 9.33
CA GLY A 72 11.96 -2.47 9.10
C GLY A 72 11.82 -2.92 7.64
N ALA A 73 11.42 -2.01 6.75
CA ALA A 73 11.33 -2.20 5.31
C ALA A 73 12.73 -2.36 4.75
N GLU A 74 12.88 -3.33 3.84
CA GLU A 74 14.08 -3.54 3.07
C GLU A 74 14.20 -2.47 1.97
N TRP A 75 15.43 -2.21 1.55
CA TRP A 75 15.70 -1.20 0.56
C TRP A 75 15.43 -1.89 -0.76
N TYR A 76 14.72 -1.23 -1.66
CA TYR A 76 14.35 -1.84 -2.92
C TYR A 76 15.62 -2.17 -3.74
N THR A 77 15.85 -3.46 -4.02
CA THR A 77 17.00 -3.94 -4.80
C THR A 77 16.65 -4.27 -6.25
N GLY A 78 15.38 -4.13 -6.65
CA GLY A 78 14.93 -4.36 -8.02
C GLY A 78 15.22 -3.19 -8.96
N SER A 79 15.00 -3.37 -10.26
CA SER A 79 15.03 -2.26 -11.21
C SER A 79 13.71 -1.47 -11.15
N ALA A 80 13.75 -0.16 -11.43
CA ALA A 80 12.56 0.71 -11.35
C ALA A 80 11.41 0.27 -12.28
N GLU A 81 11.72 -0.53 -13.30
CA GLU A 81 10.78 -1.11 -14.26
C GLU A 81 9.88 -2.23 -13.67
N ASP A 82 10.31 -2.91 -12.60
CA ASP A 82 9.53 -3.99 -11.95
C ASP A 82 8.35 -3.47 -11.09
N LEU A 83 8.37 -2.20 -10.68
CA LEU A 83 7.30 -1.61 -9.83
C LEU A 83 6.00 -1.29 -10.59
N VAL A 84 5.99 -1.45 -11.93
CA VAL A 84 4.91 -1.02 -12.83
C VAL A 84 4.07 -2.19 -13.37
N GLN A 85 4.26 -3.43 -12.89
CA GLN A 85 3.48 -4.58 -13.38
C GLN A 85 2.40 -5.05 -12.40
N GLU A 86 1.20 -4.49 -12.58
CA GLU A 86 -0.09 -5.22 -12.65
C GLU A 86 -1.21 -4.23 -13.02
N GLN A 87 -1.14 -3.70 -14.25
CA GLN A 87 -2.31 -3.19 -14.95
C GLN A 87 -2.45 -3.96 -16.26
N ALA A 88 -3.04 -5.15 -16.18
CA ALA A 88 -3.66 -5.78 -17.32
C ALA A 88 -5.17 -5.48 -17.30
N PRO A 89 -5.70 -4.62 -18.17
CA PRO A 89 -7.09 -4.70 -18.55
C PRO A 89 -7.22 -5.87 -19.54
N GLY A 90 -7.57 -7.07 -19.08
CA GLY A 90 -8.19 -8.04 -19.99
C GLY A 90 -9.57 -7.46 -20.35
N GLY A 91 -9.78 -6.87 -21.53
CA GLY A 91 -9.67 -7.53 -22.83
C GLY A 91 -10.91 -8.38 -22.98
N GLY A 92 -12.07 -7.79 -23.28
CA GLY A 92 -12.42 -7.48 -24.67
C GLY A 92 -13.32 -8.59 -25.18
N SER A 93 -14.63 -8.40 -25.01
CA SER A 93 -15.66 -9.25 -25.60
C SER A 93 -15.54 -9.25 -27.11
N GLU A 94 -15.19 -10.38 -27.73
CA GLU A 94 -15.61 -10.69 -29.10
C GLU A 94 -15.42 -12.19 -29.39
N SER A 95 -16.52 -12.91 -29.57
CA SER A 95 -16.53 -14.15 -30.34
C SER A 95 -17.67 -14.05 -31.35
N THR A 96 -17.36 -13.33 -32.42
CA THR A 96 -18.02 -13.49 -33.72
C THR A 96 -17.33 -14.66 -34.43
N GLY A 97 -18.11 -15.63 -34.92
CA GLY A 97 -17.58 -16.75 -35.70
C GLY A 97 -18.68 -17.69 -36.20
N PRO A 98 -19.00 -17.70 -37.51
CA PRO A 98 -20.20 -18.34 -38.06
C PRO A 98 -19.96 -19.68 -38.80
N ALA A 99 -21.08 -20.39 -39.06
CA ALA A 99 -21.34 -21.34 -40.16
C ALA A 99 -20.60 -22.71 -40.14
N PRO A 100 -21.04 -23.74 -40.90
CA PRO A 100 -22.19 -23.84 -41.83
C PRO A 100 -23.43 -24.56 -41.31
#